data_AF-A0A960BXK1-F1
#
_entry.id   AF-A0A960BXK1-F1
#
_cell.length_a   1.000
_cell.length_b   1.000
_cell.length_c   1.000
_cell.angle_alpha   90.00
_cell.angle_beta   90.00
_cell.angle_gamma   90.00
#
_symmetry.space_group_name_H-M   'P 1'
#
loop_
_entity.id
_entity.type
_entity.pdbx_description
1 polymer ?
#
loop_
_entity_poly.entity_id
_entity_poly.type
_entity_poly.pdbx_seq_one_letter_code
_entity_poly.pdbx_strand_id
1 'polypeptide(L)' 'MSRPDINAGAWYLRARPDGSWDVCEPTTGEAYARVTGDPETGELRVSGDPIAGEAGAEAVRRFLRQFVP' A
#
# COMPACT_ATOMS: atom_id res chain seq x y z
N MET A 1 -14.94 2.02 6.86
CA MET A 1 -13.90 3.01 7.24
C MET A 1 -12.86 3.04 6.15
N SER A 2 -12.41 4.23 5.73
CA SER A 2 -11.31 4.36 4.76
C SER A 2 -10.00 3.88 5.40
N ARG A 3 -9.16 3.20 4.63
CA ARG A 3 -7.81 2.82 5.08
C ARG A 3 -6.97 4.09 5.33
N PRO A 4 -5.94 4.02 6.20
CA PRO A 4 -5.05 5.15 6.38
C PRO A 4 -4.05 5.26 5.23
N ASP A 5 -3.57 6.45 4.98
CA ASP A 5 -2.39 6.65 4.15
C ASP A 5 -1.13 6.18 4.89
N ILE A 6 -0.12 5.65 4.17
CA ILE A 6 1.06 5.00 4.78
C ILE A 6 2.35 5.57 4.17
N ASN A 7 3.33 5.92 5.00
CA ASN A 7 4.69 6.20 4.51
C ASN A 7 5.41 4.89 4.14
N ALA A 8 6.01 4.84 2.96
CA ALA A 8 6.80 3.70 2.48
C ALA A 8 8.21 4.14 2.05
N GLY A 9 8.88 4.90 2.91
CA GLY A 9 10.22 5.41 2.64
C GLY A 9 10.20 6.44 1.51
N ALA A 10 10.73 6.08 0.34
CA ALA A 10 10.75 6.93 -0.85
C ALA A 10 9.37 7.10 -1.51
N TRP A 11 8.35 6.36 -1.06
CA TRP A 11 7.00 6.38 -1.62
C TRP A 11 5.95 6.74 -0.57
N TYR A 12 4.79 7.19 -1.05
CA TYR A 12 3.60 7.45 -0.24
C TYR A 12 2.43 6.56 -0.69
N LEU A 13 1.78 5.86 0.23
CA LEU A 13 0.60 5.06 -0.08
C LEU A 13 -0.65 5.88 0.19
N ARG A 14 -1.40 6.17 -0.88
CA ARG A 14 -2.68 6.87 -0.81
C ARG A 14 -3.81 5.86 -0.78
N ALA A 15 -4.53 5.78 0.34
CA ALA A 15 -5.69 4.94 0.51
C ALA A 15 -6.80 5.33 -0.47
N ARG A 16 -7.46 4.29 -0.99
CA ARG A 16 -8.55 4.41 -1.94
C ARG A 16 -9.86 3.95 -1.31
N PRO A 17 -11.02 4.45 -1.78
CA PRO A 17 -12.31 4.03 -1.25
C PRO A 17 -12.60 2.53 -1.36
N ASP A 18 -11.96 1.83 -2.30
CA ASP A 18 -12.09 0.38 -2.51
C ASP A 18 -11.21 -0.46 -1.57
N GLY A 19 -10.47 0.17 -0.64
CA GLY A 19 -9.59 -0.51 0.30
C GLY A 19 -8.23 -0.90 -0.29
N SER A 20 -7.88 -0.42 -1.49
CA SER A 20 -6.52 -0.47 -2.00
C SER A 20 -5.70 0.76 -1.59
N TRP A 21 -4.41 0.73 -1.89
CA TRP A 21 -3.52 1.89 -1.85
C TRP A 21 -2.88 2.09 -3.22
N ASP A 22 -2.90 3.33 -3.71
CA ASP A 22 -1.99 3.73 -4.79
C ASP A 22 -0.61 4.03 -4.17
N VAL A 23 0.46 3.52 -4.78
CA VAL A 23 1.84 3.85 -4.42
C VAL A 23 2.28 5.05 -5.25
N CYS A 24 2.44 6.18 -4.59
CA CYS A 24 2.69 7.47 -5.21
C CYS A 24 4.11 7.97 -4.97
N GLU A 25 4.66 8.67 -5.95
CA GLU A 25 5.83 9.52 -5.73
C GLU A 25 5.44 10.68 -4.78
N PRO A 26 6.22 10.96 -3.72
CA PRO A 26 5.83 11.89 -2.66
C PRO A 26 5.67 13.36 -3.08
N THR A 27 6.41 13.82 -4.09
CA THR A 27 6.49 15.23 -4.50
C THR A 27 5.34 15.61 -5.42
N THR A 28 5.07 14.76 -6.41
CA THR A 28 4.10 14.98 -7.49
C THR A 28 2.76 14.31 -7.20
N GLY A 29 2.77 13.24 -6.38
CA GLY A 29 1.59 12.42 -6.14
C GLY A 29 1.21 11.50 -7.29
N GLU A 30 2.06 11.34 -8.31
CA GLU A 30 1.86 10.40 -9.43
C GLU A 30 1.88 8.97 -8.92
N ALA A 31 0.93 8.14 -9.36
CA ALA A 31 0.80 6.75 -8.94
C ALA A 31 1.55 5.81 -9.89
N TYR A 32 2.44 4.99 -9.34
CA TYR A 32 3.27 4.04 -10.10
C TYR A 32 2.85 2.58 -9.89
N ALA A 33 2.24 2.27 -8.75
CA ALA A 33 1.76 0.92 -8.44
C ALA A 33 0.48 0.97 -7.59
N ARG A 34 -0.16 -0.18 -7.41
CA ARG A 34 -1.30 -0.37 -6.50
C ARG A 34 -1.10 -1.61 -5.65
N VAL A 35 -1.45 -1.52 -4.38
CA VAL A 35 -1.42 -2.62 -3.43
C VAL A 35 -2.80 -2.80 -2.80
N THR A 36 -3.30 -4.02 -2.79
CA THR A 36 -4.47 -4.43 -2.01
C THR A 36 -4.01 -5.46 -0.99
N GLY A 37 -4.48 -5.35 0.24
CA GLY A 37 -4.15 -6.31 1.30
C GLY A 37 -5.38 -6.76 2.08
N ASP A 38 -5.46 -8.03 2.42
CA ASP A 38 -6.51 -8.59 3.25
C ASP A 38 -6.08 -8.59 4.72
N PRO A 39 -6.77 -7.87 5.63
CA PRO A 39 -6.40 -7.83 7.04
C PRO A 39 -6.68 -9.13 7.81
N GLU A 40 -7.54 -10.02 7.30
CA GLU A 40 -7.86 -11.29 7.97
C GLU A 40 -6.80 -12.36 7.68
N THR A 41 -6.29 -12.39 6.44
CA THR A 41 -5.36 -13.42 5.96
C THR A 41 -3.92 -12.93 5.84
N GLY A 42 -3.70 -11.61 5.73
CA GLY A 42 -2.42 -11.00 5.41
C GLY A 42 -2.00 -11.13 3.93
N GLU A 43 -2.86 -11.67 3.06
CA GLU A 43 -2.59 -11.79 1.63
C GLU A 43 -2.46 -10.41 0.96
N LEU A 44 -1.52 -10.29 0.02
CA LEU A 44 -1.28 -9.07 -0.74
C LEU A 44 -1.43 -9.32 -2.24
N ARG A 45 -2.02 -8.36 -2.94
CA ARG A 45 -2.01 -8.26 -4.40
C ARG A 45 -1.34 -6.95 -4.81
N VAL A 46 -0.43 -7.01 -5.77
CA VAL A 46 0.37 -5.88 -6.22
C VAL A 46 0.32 -5.80 -7.74
N SER A 47 0.18 -4.59 -8.29
CA SER A 47 0.25 -4.33 -9.72
C SER A 47 0.93 -2.99 -10.02
N GLY A 48 1.48 -2.83 -11.22
CA GLY A 48 2.19 -1.63 -11.66
C GLY A 48 3.70 -1.79 -11.63
N ASP A 49 4.42 -0.68 -11.42
CA ASP A 49 5.88 -0.65 -11.35
C ASP A 49 6.40 -1.59 -10.24
N PRO A 50 7.38 -2.47 -10.52
CA PRO A 50 7.83 -3.48 -9.56
C PRO A 50 8.55 -2.88 -8.35
N ILE A 51 9.29 -1.77 -8.49
CA ILE A 51 10.05 -1.15 -7.39
C ILE A 51 9.09 -0.42 -6.45
N ALA A 52 8.18 0.37 -7.00
CA ALA A 52 7.12 1.02 -6.22
C ALA A 52 6.21 -0.04 -5.57
N GLY A 53 5.83 -1.07 -6.32
CA GLY A 53 4.98 -2.16 -5.86
C GLY A 53 5.59 -2.92 -4.68
N GLU A 54 6.88 -3.25 -4.73
CA GLU A 54 7.58 -3.93 -3.64
C GLU A 54 7.63 -3.06 -2.37
N ALA A 55 8.02 -1.79 -2.49
CA ALA A 55 8.04 -0.88 -1.35
C ALA A 55 6.65 -0.70 -0.73
N GLY A 56 5.62 -0.58 -1.57
CA GLY A 56 4.24 -0.49 -1.13
C GLY A 56 3.77 -1.76 -0.41
N ALA A 57 4.07 -2.93 -0.97
CA ALA A 57 3.70 -4.21 -0.38
C ALA A 57 4.34 -4.41 0.99
N GLU A 58 5.61 -4.01 1.14
CA GLU A 58 6.34 -4.11 2.40
C GLU A 58 5.72 -3.22 3.49
N ALA A 59 5.35 -1.98 3.14
CA ALA A 59 4.66 -1.07 4.04
C ALA A 59 3.27 -1.58 4.45
N VAL A 60 2.47 -2.07 3.49
CA VAL A 60 1.15 -2.67 3.80
C VAL A 60 1.32 -3.90 4.68
N ARG A 61 2.30 -4.77 4.43
CA ARG A 61 2.55 -5.94 5.27
C ARG A 61 2.83 -5.55 6.72
N ARG A 62 3.62 -4.50 6.96
CA ARG A 62 3.88 -3.98 8.31
C ARG A 62 2.59 -3.48 8.96
N PHE A 63 1.76 -2.75 8.22
CA PHE A 63 0.46 -2.27 8.68
C PHE A 63 -0.49 -3.42 9.03
N LEU A 64 -0.57 -4.48 8.20
CA LEU A 64 -1.51 -5.59 8.43
C LEU A 64 -1.13 -6.45 9.65
N ARG A 65 0.14 -6.50 10.03
CA ARG A 65 0.60 -7.22 11.23
C ARG A 65 -0.01 -6.75 12.55
N GLN A 66 -0.68 -5.59 12.58
CA GLN A 66 -1.42 -5.15 13.77
C GLN A 66 -2.80 -5.80 13.90
N PHE A 67 -3.31 -6.47 12.86
CA PHE A 67 -4.64 -7.08 12.85
C PHE A 67 -4.61 -8.61 12.89
N VAL A 68 -3.53 -9.22 12.40
CA VAL A 68 -3.31 -10.66 12.46
C VAL A 68 -2.66 -11.00 13.81
N PRO A 69 -3.22 -11.94 14.61
CA PRO A 69 -2.65 -12.37 15.89
C PRO A 69 -1.23 -12.94 15.81
#